data_AF-A0A0G0LHV3-F1
#
_entry.id   AF-A0A0G0LHV3-F1
#
_cell.length_a   1.000
_cell.length_b   1.000
_cell.length_c   1.000
_cell.angle_alpha   90.00
_cell.angle_beta   90.00
_cell.angle_gamma   90.00
#
_symmetry.space_group_name_H-M   'P 1'
#
loop_
_entity.id
_entity.type
_entity.pdbx_description
1 polymer ?
#
loop_
_entity_poly.entity_id
_entity_poly.type
_entity_poly.pdbx_seq_one_letter_code
_entity_poly.pdbx_strand_id
1 'polypeptide(L)' 'METYKVKSGLFMLSQKALEEFKILWSKEFGEEISDEFAMAEATQLLTIFDVIYHPIKKEWLEEYENGKNRQHSK' A
#
# COMPACT_ATOMS: atom_id res chain seq x y z
N MET A 1 -4.76 -17.02 17.24
CA MET A 1 -4.73 -15.81 16.40
C MET A 1 -5.96 -15.87 15.52
N GLU A 2 -6.97 -15.07 15.83
CA GLU A 2 -8.17 -14.97 14.99
C GLU A 2 -7.89 -14.02 13.82
N THR A 3 -8.28 -14.41 12.62
CA THR A 3 -8.15 -13.62 11.39
C THR A 3 -9.53 -13.15 10.96
N TYR A 4 -9.66 -11.86 10.68
CA TYR A 4 -10.93 -11.24 10.27
C TYR A 4 -11.10 -11.35 8.75
N LYS A 5 -12.24 -11.89 8.31
CA LYS A 5 -12.51 -12.23 6.91
C LYS A 5 -13.36 -11.14 6.25
N VAL A 6 -12.82 -10.46 5.24
CA VAL A 6 -13.54 -9.42 4.46
C VAL A 6 -14.18 -10.03 3.21
N LYS A 7 -15.35 -9.53 2.79
CA LYS A 7 -16.09 -9.98 1.58
C LYS A 7 -15.38 -9.65 0.24
N SER A 8 -14.22 -8.99 0.28
CA SER A 8 -13.31 -8.77 -0.84
C SER A 8 -12.07 -9.64 -0.63
N GLY A 9 -11.91 -10.70 -1.44
CA GLY A 9 -10.94 -11.78 -1.19
C GLY A 9 -9.46 -11.45 -1.45
N LEU A 10 -9.07 -10.18 -1.60
CA LEU A 10 -7.70 -9.80 -2.00
C LEU A 10 -6.79 -9.37 -0.84
N PHE A 11 -7.33 -8.76 0.22
CA PHE A 11 -6.52 -8.26 1.32
C PHE A 11 -7.01 -8.79 2.66
N MET A 12 -6.12 -9.53 3.34
CA MET A 12 -6.28 -9.94 4.75
C MET A 12 -5.19 -9.25 5.55
N LEU A 13 -5.58 -8.41 6.51
CA LEU A 13 -4.65 -7.77 7.43
C LEU A 13 -4.44 -8.63 8.67
N SER A 14 -3.21 -8.65 9.18
CA SER A 14 -2.95 -9.15 10.53
C SER A 14 -3.56 -8.21 11.56
N GLN A 15 -3.90 -8.72 12.75
CA GLN A 15 -4.40 -7.86 13.83
C GLN A 15 -3.43 -6.71 14.13
N LYS A 16 -2.13 -7.01 14.19
CA LYS A 16 -1.09 -6.00 14.44
C LYS A 16 -1.12 -4.87 13.41
N ALA A 17 -1.28 -5.20 12.13
CA ALA A 17 -1.36 -4.20 11.08
C ALA A 17 -2.63 -3.33 11.19
N LEU A 18 -3.76 -3.94 11.59
CA LEU A 18 -4.99 -3.20 11.83
C LEU A 18 -4.87 -2.25 13.03
N GLU A 19 -4.24 -2.69 14.12
CA GLU A 19 -3.95 -1.83 15.28
C GLU A 19 -3.02 -0.66 14.92
N GLU A 20 -1.94 -0.94 14.19
CA GLU A 20 -1.02 0.10 13.70
C GLU A 20 -1.76 1.12 12.81
N PHE A 21 -2.66 0.66 11.95
CA PHE A 21 -3.49 1.53 11.13
C PHE A 21 -4.39 2.44 11.97
N LYS A 22 -5.07 1.91 12.99
CA LYS A 22 -5.91 2.70 13.92
C LYS A 22 -5.10 3.74 14.69
N ILE A 23 -3.90 3.39 15.14
CA ILE A 23 -2.98 4.33 15.82
C ILE A 23 -2.60 5.48 14.88
N LEU A 24 -2.27 5.18 13.62
CA LEU A 24 -1.95 6.21 12.63
C LEU A 24 -3.16 7.09 12.32
N TRP A 25 -4.36 6.50 12.17
CA TRP A 25 -5.59 7.25 11.94
C TRP A 25 -5.85 8.25 13.07
N SER A 26 -5.78 7.80 14.32
CA SER A 26 -5.98 8.65 15.49
C SER A 26 -4.95 9.77 15.57
N LYS A 27 -3.69 9.49 15.21
CA LYS A 27 -2.64 10.51 15.18
C LYS A 27 -2.88 11.60 14.12
N GLU A 28 -3.34 11.20 12.93
CA GLU A 28 -3.51 12.13 11.80
C GLU A 28 -4.84 12.90 11.88
N PHE A 29 -5.92 12.25 12.32
CA PHE A 29 -7.27 12.82 12.30
C PHE A 29 -7.84 13.14 13.69
N GLY A 30 -7.22 12.64 14.76
CA GLY A 30 -7.70 12.85 16.14
C GLY A 30 -8.91 11.99 16.52
N GLU A 31 -9.23 10.97 15.73
CA GLU A 31 -10.44 10.14 15.88
C GLU A 31 -10.09 8.68 16.17
N GLU A 32 -10.90 8.03 17.01
CA GLU A 32 -10.87 6.57 17.17
C GLU A 32 -11.91 5.93 16.25
N ILE A 33 -11.54 4.82 15.62
CA ILE A 33 -12.37 4.13 14.63
C ILE A 33 -12.57 2.66 15.00
N SER A 34 -13.70 2.09 14.57
CA SER A 34 -14.01 0.67 14.80
C SER A 34 -13.15 -0.23 13.92
N ASP A 35 -13.04 -1.51 14.30
CA ASP A 35 -12.31 -2.50 13.51
C ASP A 35 -12.92 -2.69 12.12
N GLU A 36 -14.25 -2.65 12.00
CA GLU A 36 -14.94 -2.75 10.70
C GLU A 36 -14.60 -1.58 9.79
N PHE A 37 -14.58 -0.36 10.33
CA PHE A 37 -14.24 0.83 9.57
C PHE A 37 -12.75 0.83 9.19
N ALA A 38 -11.87 0.54 10.14
CA ALA A 38 -10.44 0.42 9.92
C ALA A 38 -10.11 -0.61 8.82
N MET A 39 -10.80 -1.76 8.83
CA MET A 39 -10.61 -2.79 7.82
C MET A 39 -11.06 -2.32 6.43
N ALA A 40 -12.19 -1.63 6.34
CA ALA A 40 -12.71 -1.11 5.09
C ALA A 40 -11.77 -0.06 4.47
N GLU A 41 -11.28 0.89 5.27
CA GLU A 41 -10.38 1.95 4.83
C GLU A 41 -8.98 1.42 4.48
N ALA A 42 -8.40 0.56 5.32
CA ALA A 42 -7.10 -0.03 5.04
C ALA A 42 -7.13 -0.92 3.78
N THR A 43 -8.23 -1.63 3.53
CA THR A 43 -8.41 -2.40 2.30
C THR A 43 -8.49 -1.51 1.06
N GLN A 44 -9.21 -0.37 1.14
CA GLN A 44 -9.28 0.59 0.04
C GLN A 44 -7.90 1.17 -0.28
N LEU A 45 -7.12 1.53 0.75
CA LEU A 45 -5.76 2.02 0.58
C LEU A 45 -4.87 1.01 -0.14
N LEU A 46 -4.87 -0.25 0.30
CA LEU A 46 -4.09 -1.32 -0.34
C LEU A 46 -4.53 -1.60 -1.77
N THR A 47 -5.83 -1.52 -2.04
CA THR A 47 -6.38 -1.67 -3.40
C THR A 47 -5.84 -0.58 -4.32
N ILE A 48 -5.82 0.68 -3.87
CA ILE A 48 -5.25 1.78 -4.64
C ILE A 48 -3.74 1.57 -4.83
N PHE A 49 -3.05 1.13 -3.79
CA PHE A 49 -1.60 0.91 -3.84
C PHE A 49 -1.23 -0.19 -4.84
N ASP A 50 -1.99 -1.29 -4.89
CA ASP A 50 -1.81 -2.38 -5.86
C ASP A 50 -1.99 -1.89 -7.32
N VAL A 51 -2.94 -0.98 -7.55
CA VAL A 51 -3.16 -0.38 -8.87
C VAL A 51 -2.04 0.60 -9.25
N ILE A 52 -1.57 1.42 -8.31
CA ILE A 52 -0.59 2.47 -8.60
C ILE A 52 0.83 1.90 -8.65
N TYR A 53 1.16 0.98 -7.75
CA TYR A 53 2.50 0.41 -7.61
C TYR A 53 2.69 -0.78 -8.55
N HIS A 54 2.67 -0.51 -9.86
CA HIS A 54 3.06 -1.51 -10.85
C HIS A 54 4.56 -1.81 -10.75
N PRO A 55 4.97 -3.08 -10.75
CA PRO A 55 6.38 -3.43 -10.76
C PRO A 55 7.04 -2.85 -12.02
N ILE A 56 8.05 -2.01 -11.81
CA ILE A 56 8.88 -1.50 -12.90
C ILE A 56 9.61 -2.70 -13.50
N LYS A 57 9.34 -2.97 -14.78
CA LYS A 57 10.07 -3.98 -15.52
C LYS A 57 11.56 -3.65 -15.52
N LYS A 58 12.40 -4.64 -15.25
CA LYS A 58 13.85 -4.45 -15.16
C LYS A 58 14.41 -3.82 -16.44
N GLU A 59 13.83 -4.19 -17.57
CA GLU A 59 14.14 -3.67 -18.90
C GLU A 59 13.87 -2.16 -19.01
N TRP A 60 12.80 -1.64 -18.38
CA TRP A 60 12.51 -0.20 -18.35
C TRP A 60 13.52 0.58 -17.51
N LEU A 61 14.02 -0.05 -16.44
CA LEU A 61 15.08 0.53 -15.61
C LEU A 61 16.40 0.59 -16.40
N GLU A 62 16.75 -0.51 -17.08
CA GLU A 62 17.95 -0.63 -17.91
C GLU A 62 17.94 0.36 -19.09
N GLU A 63 16.79 0.55 -19.76
CA GLU A 63 16.61 1.55 -20.82
C GLU A 63 16.81 2.98 -20.31
N TYR A 64 16.26 3.30 -19.14
CA TYR A 64 16.40 4.61 -18.51
C TYR A 64 17.86 4.92 -18.12
N GLU A 65 18.58 3.97 -17.53
CA GLU A 65 19.99 4.12 -17.17
C GLU A 65 20.89 4.27 -18.40
N ASN A 66 20.67 3.46 -19.44
CA ASN A 66 21.41 3.55 -20.70
C ASN A 66 21.14 4.88 -21.43
N GLY A 67 19.93 5.43 -21.32
CA GLY A 67 19.56 6.74 -21.85
C GLY A 67 20.33 7.90 -21.22
N LYS A 68 20.61 7.85 -19.90
CA LYS A 68 21.40 8.87 -19.19
C LYS A 68 22.86 8.91 -19.64
N ASN A 69 23.47 7.75 -19.87
CA ASN A 69 24.87 7.65 -20.29
C ASN A 69 25.12 8.25 -21.68
N ARG A 70 24.11 8.29 -22.55
CA ARG A 70 24.22 8.89 -23.89
C ARG A 70 24.15 10.43 -23.89
N GLN A 71 23.60 11.04 -22.85
CA GLN A 71 23.45 12.50 -22.78
C GLN A 71 24.65 13.23 -22.15
N HIS A 72 25.54 12.52 -21.44
CA HIS A 72 26.74 13.10 -20.81
C HIS A 72 28.03 13.00 -21.66
N SER A 73 27.92 12.57 -22.93
CA SER A 73 29.06 12.44 -23.85
C SER A 73 29.10 13.55 -24.91
N LYS A 74 28.68 14.77 -24.56
CA LYS A 74 28.88 15.97 -25.38
C LYS A 74 29.84 16.93 -24.72
#